data_AF-A0A2Z4JDP9-F1
#
_entry.id   AF-A0A2Z4JDP9-F1
#
_cell.length_a   1.000
_cell.length_b   1.000
_cell.length_c   1.000
_cell.angle_alpha   90.00
_cell.angle_beta   90.00
_cell.angle_gamma   90.00
#
_symmetry.space_group_name_H-M   'P 1'
#
loop_
_entity.id
_entity.type
_entity.pdbx_description
1 polymer ?
#
loop_
_entity_poly.entity_id
_entity_poly.type
_entity_poly.pdbx_seq_one_letter_code
_entity_poly.pdbx_strand_id
1 'polypeptide(L)'
;MTLVETGTRAVIAAVFGPTREGETSYANRLLHHLSPEMLVLWDRGFDSNDFLTAAHATGAQVLGRIPSAAAHQSFKLSPTPPTSRSSAASRCASSKPR
;
A
#
# COMPACT_ATOMS: atom_id res chain seq x y z
N MET A 1 -3.24 -16.92 4.70
CA MET A 1 -3.63 -15.55 4.28
C MET A 1 -3.28 -15.35 2.81
N THR A 2 -4.06 -14.58 2.05
CA THR A 2 -3.91 -14.42 0.60
C THR A 2 -4.12 -12.98 0.16
N LEU A 3 -3.35 -12.54 -0.83
CA LEU A 3 -3.56 -11.30 -1.58
C LEU A 3 -4.21 -11.62 -2.92
N VAL A 4 -5.32 -10.96 -3.22
CA VAL A 4 -6.11 -11.18 -4.43
C VAL A 4 -6.40 -9.87 -5.14
N GLU A 5 -6.40 -9.91 -6.47
CA GLU A 5 -6.81 -8.78 -7.30
C GLU A 5 -8.35 -8.69 -7.35
N THR A 6 -8.89 -7.55 -6.94
CA THR A 6 -10.32 -7.28 -7.00
C THR A 6 -10.71 -6.99 -8.46
N GLY A 7 -11.30 -7.98 -9.14
CA GLY A 7 -11.77 -7.87 -10.52
C GLY A 7 -11.57 -9.17 -11.28
N THR A 8 -10.31 -9.49 -11.57
CA THR A 8 -9.91 -10.75 -12.24
C THR A 8 -9.94 -11.96 -11.31
N ARG A 9 -10.01 -11.74 -9.98
CA ARG A 9 -9.88 -12.78 -8.94
C ARG A 9 -8.56 -13.53 -9.01
N ALA A 10 -7.53 -12.91 -9.58
CA ALA A 10 -6.19 -13.46 -9.61
C ALA A 10 -5.61 -13.52 -8.19
N VAL A 11 -5.00 -14.65 -7.82
CA VAL A 11 -4.21 -14.78 -6.60
C VAL A 11 -2.82 -14.24 -6.88
N ILE A 12 -2.45 -13.17 -6.19
CA ILE A 12 -1.13 -12.52 -6.34
C ILE A 12 -0.11 -13.24 -5.46
N ALA A 13 -0.49 -13.54 -4.22
CA ALA A 13 0.37 -14.18 -3.25
C ALA A 13 -0.42 -14.88 -2.14
N ALA A 14 0.18 -15.91 -1.53
CA ALA A 14 -0.41 -16.67 -0.45
C ALA A 14 0.67 -17.11 0.55
N VAL A 15 0.36 -17.02 1.83
CA VAL A 15 1.21 -17.54 2.90
C VAL A 15 0.39 -18.47 3.79
N PHE A 16 0.98 -19.63 4.08
CA PHE A 16 0.44 -20.66 4.96
C PHE A 16 1.38 -20.88 6.15
N GLY A 17 0.82 -21.25 7.29
CA GLY A 17 1.59 -21.55 8.49
C GLY A 17 0.70 -21.94 9.68
N PRO A 18 1.31 -22.20 10.86
CA PRO A 18 0.59 -22.63 12.05
C PRO A 18 -0.34 -21.53 12.60
N THR A 19 -1.44 -21.93 13.24
CA THR A 19 -2.42 -21.03 13.87
C THR A 19 -1.88 -20.28 15.09
N ARG A 20 -0.68 -20.66 15.57
CA ARG A 20 0.01 -19.99 16.68
C ARG A 20 0.50 -18.59 16.29
N GLU A 21 0.74 -18.35 15.01
CA GLU A 21 1.10 -17.03 14.50
C GLU A 21 -0.16 -16.19 14.23
N GLY A 22 -0.15 -14.92 14.64
CA GLY A 22 -1.26 -14.01 14.38
C GLY A 22 -1.39 -13.63 12.91
N GLU A 23 -2.61 -13.30 12.48
CA GLU A 23 -2.92 -12.95 11.09
C GLU A 23 -2.07 -11.78 10.54
N THR A 24 -1.78 -10.78 11.38
CA THR A 24 -0.92 -9.64 11.02
C THR A 24 0.53 -10.06 10.69
N SER A 25 1.04 -11.15 11.28
CA SER A 25 2.35 -11.71 10.92
C SER A 25 2.36 -12.18 9.47
N TYR A 26 1.30 -12.89 9.06
CA TYR A 26 1.14 -13.34 7.68
C TYR A 26 0.92 -12.19 6.71
N ALA A 27 0.20 -11.14 7.12
CA ALA A 27 0.00 -9.95 6.31
C ALA A 27 1.32 -9.23 6.03
N ASN A 28 2.19 -9.08 7.04
CA ASN A 28 3.51 -8.48 6.88
C ASN A 28 4.36 -9.23 5.85
N ARG A 29 4.29 -10.56 5.84
CA ARG A 29 5.00 -11.39 4.86
C ARG A 29 4.51 -11.17 3.42
N LEU A 30 3.32 -10.61 3.21
CA LEU A 30 2.77 -10.33 1.89
C LEU A 30 3.08 -8.91 1.38
N LEU A 31 3.57 -8.01 2.23
CA LEU A 31 3.78 -6.59 1.87
C LEU A 31 4.76 -6.39 0.71
N HIS A 32 5.74 -7.29 0.55
CA HIS A 32 6.72 -7.22 -0.54
C HIS A 32 6.12 -7.46 -1.94
N HIS A 33 4.88 -7.92 -2.04
CA HIS A 33 4.15 -8.02 -3.31
C HIS A 33 3.38 -6.74 -3.67
N LEU A 34 3.32 -5.78 -2.75
CA LEU A 34 2.65 -4.50 -2.99
C LEU A 34 3.54 -3.58 -3.80
N SER A 35 2.91 -2.80 -4.68
CA SER A 35 3.57 -1.80 -5.50
C SER A 35 2.85 -0.45 -5.40
N PRO A 36 3.51 0.66 -5.78
CA PRO A 36 2.90 1.99 -5.75
C PRO A 36 1.64 2.16 -6.59
N GLU A 37 1.45 1.29 -7.59
CA GLU A 37 0.28 1.31 -8.48
C GLU A 37 -0.94 0.55 -7.91
N MET A 38 -0.82 -0.04 -6.72
CA MET A 38 -1.87 -0.86 -6.11
C MET A 38 -2.68 -0.10 -5.07
N LEU A 39 -4.00 -0.32 -5.08
CA LEU A 39 -4.90 -0.03 -3.97
C LEU A 39 -5.15 -1.31 -3.16
N VAL A 40 -4.66 -1.34 -1.93
CA VAL A 40 -4.83 -2.47 -1.01
C VAL A 40 -6.08 -2.25 -0.17
N LEU A 41 -7.01 -3.21 -0.23
CA LEU A 41 -8.16 -3.28 0.66
C LEU A 41 -7.91 -4.29 1.76
N TRP A 42 -8.10 -3.91 3.02
CA TRP A 42 -8.09 -4.85 4.15
C TRP A 42 -9.33 -4.71 5.04
N ASP A 43 -9.68 -5.79 5.73
CA ASP A 43 -10.76 -5.81 6.73
C ASP A 43 -10.23 -5.46 8.14
N ARG A 44 -11.12 -5.46 9.14
CA ARG A 44 -10.79 -5.17 10.55
C ARG A 44 -9.68 -6.08 11.09
N GLY A 45 -8.86 -5.56 12.01
CA GLY A 45 -7.79 -6.29 12.69
C GLY A 45 -6.38 -6.05 12.12
N PHE A 46 -6.27 -5.22 11.08
CA PHE A 46 -5.00 -4.77 10.51
C PHE A 46 -4.74 -3.28 10.76
N ASP A 47 -5.07 -2.81 11.96
CA ASP A 47 -5.02 -1.41 12.38
C ASP A 47 -3.81 -1.05 13.27
N SER A 48 -2.87 -2.00 13.47
CA SER A 48 -1.61 -1.71 14.15
C SER A 48 -0.79 -0.67 13.37
N ASN A 49 -0.34 0.38 14.05
CA ASN A 49 0.43 1.47 13.44
C ASN A 49 1.69 0.97 12.71
N ASP A 50 2.32 -0.09 13.21
CA ASP A 50 3.51 -0.69 12.59
C ASP A 50 3.18 -1.33 11.24
N PHE A 51 2.07 -2.07 11.17
CA PHE A 51 1.59 -2.68 9.92
C PHE A 51 1.20 -1.61 8.91
N LEU A 52 0.50 -0.57 9.36
CA LEU A 52 0.08 0.54 8.50
C LEU A 52 1.28 1.33 7.97
N THR A 53 2.30 1.55 8.80
CA THR A 53 3.57 2.17 8.39
C THR A 53 4.30 1.31 7.37
N ALA A 54 4.37 0.00 7.61
CA ALA A 54 5.02 -0.93 6.69
C ALA A 54 4.29 -1.04 5.34
N ALA A 55 2.96 -1.08 5.34
CA ALA A 55 2.15 -1.06 4.12
C ALA A 55 2.29 0.27 3.36
N HIS A 56 2.30 1.39 4.07
CA HIS A 56 2.53 2.70 3.46
C HIS A 56 3.95 2.84 2.89
N ALA A 57 4.95 2.22 3.53
CA ALA A 57 6.33 2.23 3.05
C ALA A 57 6.52 1.50 1.70
N THR A 58 5.60 0.63 1.30
CA THR A 58 5.63 0.01 -0.05
C THR A 58 5.20 1.00 -1.14
N GLY A 59 4.70 2.18 -0.77
CA GLY A 59 4.14 3.19 -1.67
C GLY A 59 2.72 2.87 -2.15
N ALA A 60 2.15 1.73 -1.74
CA ALA A 60 0.78 1.36 -2.11
C ALA A 60 -0.24 2.27 -1.42
N GLN A 61 -1.35 2.52 -2.10
CA GLN A 61 -2.50 3.19 -1.51
C GLN A 61 -3.26 2.18 -0.66
N VAL A 62 -3.75 2.59 0.51
CA VAL A 62 -4.40 1.67 1.46
C VAL A 62 -5.81 2.17 1.81
N LEU A 63 -6.78 1.25 1.78
CA LEU A 63 -8.15 1.48 2.22
C LEU A 63 -8.56 0.38 3.20
N GLY A 64 -8.77 0.76 4.45
CA GLY A 64 -9.06 -0.17 5.54
C GLY A 64 -10.42 0.04 6.18
N ARG A 65 -11.08 -1.05 6.57
CA ARG A 65 -12.24 -0.96 7.47
C ARG A 65 -11.78 -0.86 8.92
N ILE A 66 -12.05 0.28 9.56
CA ILE A 66 -11.74 0.53 10.97
C ILE A 66 -13.04 0.43 11.79
N PRO A 67 -13.06 -0.26 12.95
CA PRO A 67 -14.22 -0.24 13.83
C PRO A 67 -14.45 1.17 14.41
N SER A 68 -15.71 1.58 14.62
CA SER A 68 -15.99 2.97 15.03
C SER A 68 -15.32 3.36 16.36
N ALA A 69 -15.10 2.40 17.26
CA ALA A 69 -14.38 2.60 18.50
C ALA A 69 -12.88 2.94 18.30
N ALA A 70 -12.26 2.49 17.21
CA ALA A 70 -10.85 2.76 16.89
C ALA A 70 -10.66 4.00 16.00
N ALA A 71 -11.73 4.53 15.40
CA ALA A 71 -11.67 5.74 14.56
C ALA A 71 -11.24 7.01 15.33
N HIS A 72 -11.32 6.99 16.67
CA HIS A 72 -10.83 8.06 17.53
C HIS A 72 -9.31 7.98 17.80
N GLN A 73 -8.61 6.93 17.36
CA GLN A 73 -7.15 6.86 17.48
C GLN A 73 -6.51 7.67 16.36
N SER A 74 -5.81 8.74 16.73
CA SER A 74 -5.06 9.58 15.79
C SER A 74 -3.95 8.76 15.11
N PHE A 75 -4.23 8.32 13.90
CA PHE A 75 -3.26 7.64 13.04
C PHE A 75 -2.18 8.63 12.59
N LYS A 76 -0.92 8.39 12.97
CA LYS A 76 0.22 9.23 12.59
C LYS A 76 1.05 8.53 11.51
N LEU A 77 0.69 8.73 10.25
CA LEU A 77 1.65 8.54 9.17
C LEU A 77 2.70 9.65 9.26
N SER A 78 3.97 9.28 9.32
CA SER A 78 5.05 10.23 9.10
C SER A 78 4.95 10.78 7.66
N PRO A 79 5.08 12.10 7.43
CA PRO A 79 5.02 12.66 6.09
C PRO A 79 6.17 12.14 5.24
N THR A 80 5.85 11.57 4.07
CA THR A 80 6.83 11.24 3.05
C THR A 80 7.29 12.51 2.33
N PRO A 81 8.58 12.64 1.97
CA PRO A 81 9.01 13.68 1.04
C PRO A 81 8.35 13.42 -0.33
N PRO A 82 7.94 14.47 -1.07
CA PRO A 82 7.27 14.30 -2.35
C PRO A 82 8.22 13.61 -3.33
N THR A 83 7.81 12.45 -3.84
CA THR A 83 8.44 11.80 -4.99
C THR A 83 8.40 12.80 -6.14
N SER A 84 9.56 13.33 -6.52
CA SER A 84 9.69 14.26 -7.64
C SER A 84 9.12 13.59 -8.89
N ARG A 85 7.95 14.05 -9.35
CA ARG A 85 7.49 13.75 -10.70
C ARG A 85 8.55 14.29 -11.65
N SER A 86 9.27 13.41 -12.32
CA SER A 86 10.11 13.77 -13.46
C SER A 86 9.20 14.39 -14.52
N SER A 87 9.20 15.72 -14.60
CA SER A 87 8.65 16.44 -15.73
C SER A 87 9.62 16.25 -16.90
N ALA A 88 9.38 15.23 -17.70
CA ALA A 88 9.87 15.20 -19.07
C ALA A 88 9.11 16.25 -19.89
N ALA A 89 9.37 17.53 -19.59
CA ALA A 89 9.04 18.64 -20.47
C ALA A 89 10.01 18.57 -21.64
N SER A 90 9.62 17.82 -22.67
CA SER A 90 10.24 17.87 -24.00
C SER A 90 10.23 19.33 -24.46
N ARG A 91 11.42 19.95 -24.47
CA ARG A 91 11.60 21.33 -24.93
C ARG A 91 11.27 21.39 -26.42
N CYS A 92 10.22 22.13 -26.76
CA CYS A 92 10.01 22.67 -28.11
C CYS A 92 11.26 23.45 -28.55
N ALA A 93 12.07 22.86 -29.41
CA ALA A 93 13.10 23.60 -30.14
C ALA A 93 12.42 24.30 -31.33
N SER A 94 12.09 25.58 -31.15
CA SER A 94 11.75 26.49 -32.24
C SER A 94 13.04 26.78 -33.03
N SER A 95 13.23 26.11 -34.16
CA SER A 95 14.23 26.49 -35.15
C SER A 95 13.66 27.64 -36.01
N LYS A 96 14.16 28.86 -35.78
CA LYS A 96 13.89 30.03 -36.62
C LYS A 96 14.84 29.99 -37.83
N PRO A 97 14.35 29.93 -39.08
CA PRO A 97 15.22 30.03 -40.25
C PRO A 97 15.62 31.50 -40.50
N ARG A 98 16.83 31.69 -41.03
CA ARG A 98 17.41 32.95 -41.46
C ARG A 98 17.38 33.02 -42.98
#